data_AF-A0A832WN95-F1
#
_entry.id   AF-A0A832WN95-F1
#
_cell.length_a   1.000
_cell.length_b   1.000
_cell.length_c   1.000
_cell.angle_alpha   90.00
_cell.angle_beta   90.00
_cell.angle_gamma   90.00
#
_symmetry.space_group_name_H-M   'P 1'
#
loop_
_entity.id
_entity.type
_entity.pdbx_description
1 polymer ?
#
loop_
_entity_poly.entity_id
_entity_poly.type
_entity_poly.pdbx_seq_one_letter_code
_entity_poly.pdbx_strand_id
1 'polypeptide(L)'
;GGILNAMDAGKIAGEAAYTAISEGDVSFEKLEEIYEKPWRATLGHDIDMSLIVKNCFINLSDEDLNSLAHSLEDMKFERMSLLDLLQALFKADKKLLWDLRVLFKDAAKEVVKSKM
;
A
#
# COMPACT_ATOMS: atom_id res chain seq x y z
N GLY A 1 8.23 6.63 -0.13
CA GLY A 1 8.79 7.77 0.62
C GLY A 1 8.23 7.77 2.03
N GLY A 2 8.90 8.40 3.01
CA GLY A 2 8.54 8.26 4.44
C GLY A 2 8.03 9.52 5.14
N ILE A 3 8.09 10.71 4.51
CA ILE A 3 7.76 11.98 5.17
C ILE A 3 6.26 12.05 5.50
N LEU A 4 5.39 11.85 4.50
CA LEU A 4 3.94 11.84 4.70
C LEU A 4 3.52 10.74 5.68
N ASN A 5 4.04 9.53 5.48
CA ASN A 5 3.84 8.39 6.38
C ASN A 5 4.16 8.74 7.85
N ALA A 6 5.29 9.42 8.10
CA ALA A 6 5.68 9.84 9.43
C ALA A 6 4.77 10.95 10.00
N MET A 7 4.36 11.91 9.16
CA MET A 7 3.43 12.96 9.56
C MET A 7 2.05 12.40 9.92
N ASP A 8 1.52 11.49 9.13
CA ASP A 8 0.21 10.86 9.36
C ASP A 8 0.24 9.99 10.63
N ALA A 9 1.27 9.14 10.77
CA ALA A 9 1.44 8.34 11.99
C ALA A 9 1.61 9.23 13.23
N GLY A 10 2.39 10.31 13.12
CA GLY A 10 2.59 11.27 14.20
C GLY A 10 1.30 11.99 14.61
N LYS A 11 0.43 12.32 13.64
CA LYS A 11 -0.89 12.89 13.91
C LYS A 11 -1.75 11.91 14.72
N ILE A 12 -1.87 10.66 14.27
CA ILE A 12 -2.66 9.63 14.96
C ILE A 12 -2.11 9.41 16.38
N ALA A 13 -0.78 9.38 16.53
CA ALA A 13 -0.13 9.24 17.84
C ALA A 13 -0.48 10.40 18.79
N GLY A 14 -0.49 11.63 18.29
CA GLY A 14 -0.87 12.81 19.07
C GLY A 14 -2.33 12.78 19.53
N GLU A 15 -3.25 12.40 18.64
CA GLU A 15 -4.69 12.25 18.93
C GLU A 15 -4.94 11.12 19.96
N ALA A 16 -4.25 9.98 19.80
CA ALA A 16 -4.28 8.86 20.72
C ALA A 16 -3.76 9.26 22.11
N ALA A 17 -2.61 9.93 22.17
CA ALA A 17 -2.01 10.38 23.43
C ALA A 17 -2.94 11.36 24.17
N TYR A 18 -3.53 12.32 23.45
CA TYR A 18 -4.51 13.25 24.04
C TYR A 18 -5.70 12.51 24.65
N THR A 19 -6.26 11.55 23.92
CA THR A 19 -7.42 10.76 24.36
C THR A 19 -7.09 9.93 25.61
N ALA A 20 -6.00 9.15 25.56
CA ALA A 20 -5.57 8.29 26.66
C ALA A 20 -5.31 9.08 27.95
N ILE A 21 -4.60 10.22 27.85
CA ILE A 21 -4.30 11.08 29.01
C ILE A 21 -5.57 11.73 29.56
N SER A 22 -6.46 12.22 28.68
CA SER A 22 -7.70 12.89 29.10
C SER A 22 -8.67 11.96 29.82
N GLU A 23 -8.68 10.69 29.42
CA GLU A 23 -9.52 9.65 30.04
C GLU A 23 -8.83 8.96 31.24
N GLY A 24 -7.54 9.24 31.47
CA GLY A 24 -6.76 8.62 32.55
C GLY A 24 -6.43 7.15 32.31
N ASP A 25 -6.56 6.67 31.07
CA ASP A 25 -6.30 5.29 30.67
C ASP A 25 -5.18 5.24 29.63
N VAL A 26 -3.98 4.90 30.10
CA VAL A 26 -2.77 4.71 29.28
C VAL A 26 -2.40 3.22 29.17
N SER A 27 -3.38 2.34 29.35
CA SER A 27 -3.19 0.90 29.22
C SER A 27 -2.80 0.51 27.79
N PHE A 28 -2.19 -0.68 27.67
CA PHE A 28 -1.85 -1.24 26.37
C PHE A 28 -3.10 -1.41 25.51
N GLU A 29 -4.19 -1.90 26.10
CA GLU A 29 -5.45 -2.16 25.43
C GLU A 29 -6.03 -0.88 24.83
N LYS A 30 -6.00 0.22 25.60
CA LYS A 30 -6.47 1.51 25.14
C LYS A 30 -5.63 2.05 23.98
N LEU A 31 -4.30 2.01 24.09
CA LEU A 31 -3.40 2.46 23.04
C LEU A 31 -3.47 1.58 21.78
N GLU A 32 -3.65 0.28 21.94
CA GLU A 32 -3.89 -0.62 20.81
C GLU A 32 -5.17 -0.24 20.06
N GLU A 33 -6.24 0.06 20.80
CA GLU A 33 -7.53 0.46 20.23
C GLU A 33 -7.46 1.77 19.44
N ILE A 34 -6.90 2.81 20.05
CA ILE A 34 -6.99 4.17 19.52
C ILE A 34 -5.81 4.59 18.63
N TYR A 35 -4.70 3.84 18.65
CA TYR A 35 -3.53 4.09 17.80
C TYR A 35 -3.23 2.91 16.87
N GLU A 36 -2.90 1.74 17.41
CA GLU A 36 -2.34 0.62 16.60
C GLU A 36 -3.35 0.14 15.56
N LYS A 37 -4.61 -0.10 15.96
CA LYS A 37 -5.66 -0.57 15.02
C LYS A 37 -5.94 0.43 13.90
N PRO A 38 -6.21 1.73 14.16
CA PRO A 38 -6.38 2.72 13.09
C PRO A 38 -5.16 2.87 12.19
N TRP A 39 -3.96 2.91 12.77
CA TRP A 39 -2.72 3.03 12.00
C TRP A 39 -2.51 1.81 11.08
N ARG A 40 -2.70 0.59 11.60
CA ARG A 40 -2.64 -0.66 10.82
C ARG A 40 -3.69 -0.72 9.71
N ALA A 41 -4.91 -0.25 9.99
CA ALA A 41 -6.00 -0.27 9.03
C ALA A 41 -5.87 0.78 7.92
N THR A 42 -4.97 1.76 8.07
CA THR A 42 -4.73 2.84 7.11
C THR A 42 -3.34 2.72 6.50
N LEU A 43 -2.40 3.54 6.96
CA LEU A 43 -1.04 3.62 6.43
C LEU A 43 -0.27 2.31 6.55
N GLY A 44 -0.49 1.56 7.63
CA GLY A 44 0.17 0.26 7.84
C GLY A 44 -0.19 -0.72 6.73
N HIS A 45 -1.46 -0.76 6.32
CA HIS A 45 -1.91 -1.60 5.21
C HIS A 45 -1.22 -1.20 3.90
N ASP A 46 -1.17 0.09 3.57
CA ASP A 46 -0.53 0.57 2.33
C ASP A 46 0.98 0.24 2.29
N ILE A 47 1.65 0.32 3.44
CA ILE A 47 3.06 -0.06 3.57
C ILE A 47 3.23 -1.57 3.37
N ASP A 48 2.38 -2.40 3.97
CA ASP A 48 2.43 -3.86 3.81
C ASP A 48 2.24 -4.27 2.35
N MET A 49 1.32 -3.60 1.64
CA MET A 49 1.11 -3.82 0.20
C MET A 49 2.30 -3.37 -0.63
N SER A 50 2.87 -2.21 -0.31
CA SER A 50 4.09 -1.71 -0.94
C SER A 50 5.28 -2.65 -0.72
N LEU A 51 5.35 -3.32 0.44
CA LEU A 51 6.40 -4.29 0.73
C LEU A 51 6.27 -5.55 -0.15
N ILE A 52 5.05 -6.04 -0.38
CA ILE A 52 4.80 -7.16 -1.30
C ILE A 52 5.25 -6.79 -2.72
N VAL A 53 4.85 -5.61 -3.21
CA VAL A 53 5.28 -5.10 -4.53
C VAL A 53 6.79 -5.01 -4.59
N LYS A 54 7.43 -4.34 -3.63
CA LYS A 54 8.89 -4.20 -3.58
C LYS A 54 9.58 -5.56 -3.59
N ASN A 55 9.09 -6.54 -2.84
CA ASN A 55 9.69 -7.87 -2.79
C ASN A 55 9.53 -8.66 -4.10
N CYS A 56 8.52 -8.36 -4.90
CA CYS A 56 8.43 -8.87 -6.27
C CYS A 56 9.47 -8.21 -7.18
N PHE A 57 9.56 -6.87 -7.14
CA PHE A 57 10.47 -6.11 -8.00
C PHE A 57 11.96 -6.39 -7.76
N ILE A 58 12.38 -6.64 -6.51
CA ILE A 58 13.80 -6.96 -6.21
C ILE A 58 14.28 -8.29 -6.79
N ASN A 59 13.35 -9.17 -7.19
CA ASN A 59 13.68 -10.48 -7.75
C ASN A 59 13.69 -10.46 -9.29
N LEU A 60 13.45 -9.31 -9.91
CA LEU A 60 13.47 -9.14 -11.36
C LEU A 60 14.89 -9.04 -11.89
N SER A 61 15.14 -9.66 -13.04
CA SER A 61 16.34 -9.44 -13.82
C SER A 61 16.28 -8.10 -14.57
N ASP A 62 17.43 -7.64 -15.08
CA ASP A 62 17.48 -6.45 -15.94
C ASP A 62 16.65 -6.64 -17.21
N GLU A 63 16.62 -7.84 -17.80
CA GLU A 63 15.77 -8.16 -18.94
C GLU A 63 14.28 -8.03 -18.61
N ASP A 64 13.84 -8.49 -17.43
CA ASP A 64 12.45 -8.35 -16.98
C ASP A 64 12.07 -6.88 -16.77
N LEU A 65 12.98 -6.09 -16.17
CA LEU A 65 12.78 -4.65 -15.95
C LEU A 65 12.72 -3.88 -17.28
N ASN A 66 13.57 -4.23 -18.24
CA ASN A 66 13.55 -3.63 -19.58
C ASN A 66 12.25 -3.98 -20.33
N SER A 67 11.82 -5.25 -20.28
CA SER A 67 10.55 -5.68 -20.88
C SER A 67 9.35 -4.94 -20.26
N LEU A 68 9.36 -4.78 -18.94
CA LEU A 68 8.37 -3.98 -18.23
C LEU A 68 8.38 -2.52 -18.69
N ALA A 69 9.54 -1.87 -18.74
CA ALA A 69 9.65 -0.47 -19.17
C ALA A 69 9.11 -0.27 -20.60
N HIS A 70 9.46 -1.16 -21.53
CA HIS A 70 8.92 -1.13 -22.90
C HIS A 70 7.40 -1.34 -22.95
N SER A 71 6.84 -2.20 -22.07
CA SER A 71 5.39 -2.40 -22.00
C SER A 71 4.61 -1.16 -21.56
N LEU A 72 5.29 -0.17 -20.98
CA LEU A 72 4.72 1.06 -20.44
C LEU A 72 4.99 2.29 -21.32
N GLU A 73 5.72 2.15 -22.43
CA GLU A 73 6.22 3.25 -23.27
C GLU A 73 5.11 4.19 -23.78
N ASP A 74 3.95 3.63 -24.13
CA ASP A 74 2.79 4.39 -24.62
C ASP A 74 1.80 4.80 -23.52
N MET A 75 2.10 4.50 -22.25
CA MET A 75 1.18 4.77 -21.15
C MET A 75 1.37 6.17 -20.56
N LYS A 76 0.27 6.91 -20.43
CA LYS A 76 0.26 8.19 -19.71
C LYS A 76 0.18 7.95 -18.20
N PHE A 77 1.32 8.01 -17.53
CA PHE A 77 1.45 7.83 -16.08
C PHE A 77 0.59 8.77 -15.24
N GLU A 78 0.20 9.92 -15.78
CA GLU A 78 -0.67 10.92 -15.13
C GLU A 78 -2.04 10.37 -14.70
N ARG A 79 -2.47 9.21 -15.22
CA ARG A 79 -3.76 8.57 -14.89
C ARG A 79 -3.63 7.10 -14.50
N MET A 80 -2.41 6.60 -14.31
CA MET A 80 -2.20 5.17 -14.12
C MET A 80 -2.57 4.77 -12.69
N SER A 81 -3.63 3.97 -12.55
CA SER A 81 -3.92 3.29 -11.30
C SER A 81 -2.96 2.11 -11.10
N LEU A 82 -2.82 1.62 -9.87
CA LEU A 82 -2.05 0.41 -9.57
C LEU A 82 -2.50 -0.79 -10.43
N LEU A 83 -3.80 -0.87 -10.76
CA LEU A 83 -4.35 -1.92 -11.62
C LEU A 83 -3.91 -1.80 -13.07
N ASP A 84 -3.76 -0.58 -13.59
CA ASP A 84 -3.30 -0.35 -14.96
C ASP A 84 -1.83 -0.75 -15.11
N LEU A 85 -1.01 -0.45 -14.09
CA LEU A 85 0.38 -0.91 -14.00
C LEU A 85 0.46 -2.44 -13.93
N LEU A 86 -0.38 -3.07 -13.11
CA LEU A 86 -0.45 -4.54 -12.98
C LEU A 86 -0.94 -5.22 -14.26
N GLN A 87 -1.82 -4.59 -15.05
CA GLN A 87 -2.25 -5.08 -16.36
C GLN A 87 -1.16 -4.94 -17.44
N ALA A 88 -0.33 -3.90 -17.38
CA ALA A 88 0.82 -3.79 -18.25
C ALA A 88 1.87 -4.87 -17.93
N LEU A 89 2.16 -5.08 -16.64
CA LEU A 89 2.95 -6.21 -16.13
C LEU A 89 2.42 -7.56 -16.63
N PHE A 90 1.09 -7.73 -16.69
CA PHE A 90 0.45 -8.96 -17.19
C PHE A 90 0.84 -9.31 -18.62
N LYS A 91 1.03 -8.30 -19.47
CA LYS A 91 1.40 -8.49 -20.88
C LYS A 91 2.90 -8.77 -21.05
N ALA A 92 3.74 -8.34 -20.10
CA ALA A 92 5.19 -8.52 -20.13
C ALA A 92 5.63 -9.89 -19.57
N ASP A 93 5.10 -10.33 -18.42
CA ASP A 93 5.40 -11.65 -17.85
C ASP A 93 4.24 -12.19 -16.98
N LYS A 94 3.75 -13.39 -17.34
CA LYS A 94 2.65 -14.07 -16.65
C LYS A 94 3.05 -14.65 -15.29
N LYS A 95 4.34 -14.89 -15.02
CA LYS A 95 4.83 -15.51 -13.78
C LYS A 95 4.79 -14.52 -12.61
N LEU A 96 5.16 -13.26 -12.86
CA LEU A 96 5.12 -12.18 -11.85
C LEU A 96 3.74 -11.95 -11.23
N LEU A 97 2.68 -12.10 -12.03
CA LEU A 97 1.31 -11.91 -11.57
C LEU A 97 0.90 -12.88 -10.47
N TRP A 98 1.50 -14.07 -10.47
CA TRP A 98 1.16 -15.09 -9.48
C TRP A 98 1.64 -14.70 -8.08
N ASP A 99 2.78 -14.02 -8.01
CA ASP A 99 3.33 -13.49 -6.77
C ASP A 99 2.57 -12.23 -6.31
N LEU A 100 2.10 -11.42 -7.26
CA LEU A 100 1.30 -10.22 -7.01
C LEU A 100 -0.20 -10.50 -6.79
N ARG A 101 -0.63 -11.78 -6.82
CA ARG A 101 -2.06 -12.13 -6.80
C ARG A 101 -2.83 -11.66 -5.55
N VAL A 102 -2.11 -11.50 -4.44
CA VAL A 102 -2.64 -10.98 -3.18
C VAL A 102 -3.11 -9.54 -3.32
N LEU A 103 -2.44 -8.75 -4.16
CA LEU A 103 -2.77 -7.34 -4.39
C LEU A 103 -4.08 -7.16 -5.15
N PHE A 104 -4.45 -8.11 -6.03
CA PHE A 104 -5.71 -8.02 -6.78
C PHE A 104 -6.95 -8.12 -5.89
N LYS A 105 -6.87 -8.80 -4.74
CA LYS A 105 -7.99 -8.88 -3.79
C LYS A 105 -8.31 -7.53 -3.16
N ASP A 106 -7.29 -6.73 -2.85
CA ASP A 106 -7.46 -5.44 -2.19
C ASP A 106 -7.69 -4.32 -3.21
N ALA A 107 -7.04 -4.36 -4.36
CA ALA A 107 -7.35 -3.46 -5.47
C ALA A 107 -8.81 -3.59 -5.94
N ALA A 108 -9.38 -4.81 -5.93
CA ALA A 108 -10.79 -5.02 -6.21
C ALA A 108 -11.72 -4.39 -5.16
N LYS A 109 -11.33 -4.34 -3.89
CA LYS A 109 -12.12 -3.68 -2.83
C LYS A 109 -12.11 -2.17 -2.98
N GLU A 110 -10.96 -1.57 -3.30
CA GLU A 110 -10.81 -0.13 -3.52
C GLU A 110 -11.64 0.35 -4.73
N VAL A 111 -11.64 -0.41 -5.83
CA VAL A 111 -12.48 -0.11 -7.01
C VAL A 111 -13.98 -0.17 -6.69
N VAL A 112 -14.40 -1.08 -5.80
CA VAL A 112 -15.79 -1.19 -5.36
C VAL A 112 -16.16 -0.01 -4.45
N LYS A 113 -15.26 0.41 -3.54
CA LYS A 113 -15.44 1.58 -2.66
C LYS A 113 -15.56 2.89 -3.43
N SER A 114 -14.78 3.08 -4.48
CA SER A 114 -14.78 4.28 -5.34
C SER A 114 -16.03 4.42 -6.23
N LYS A 115 -16.82 3.35 -6.41
CA LYS A 115 -18.05 3.34 -7.23
C LYS A 115 -19.34 3.52 -6.41
N MET A 116 -19.22 3.60 -5.09
CA MET A 116 -20.31 3.92 -4.16
C MET A 116 -20.24 5.39 -3.78
#